data_AF-A0A364LJY4-F1
#
_entry.id   AF-A0A364LJY4-F1
#
_cell.length_a   1.000
_cell.length_b   1.000
_cell.length_c   1.000
_cell.angle_alpha   90.00
_cell.angle_beta   90.00
_cell.angle_gamma   90.00
#
_symmetry.space_group_name_H-M   'P 1'
#
loop_
_entity.id
_entity.type
_entity.pdbx_description
1 polymer ?
#
loop_
_entity_poly.entity_id
_entity_poly.type
_entity_poly.pdbx_seq_one_letter_code
_entity_poly.pdbx_strand_id
1 'polypeptide(L)'
;MNIALLLLTNGITVGLAVSLVSWLLKIWIDKKLSYSLSAELEKFKAKLAKEVSLHTIQNTWNHTKKVELLSQLYEYMLNADFQLKVFLVNIKLKKKDLIYSRANKFMENYLELNSCLHKNELFLEQPLVDDIQGTYKPFFELALMAIDEVSDSVIEEIEKKLPNSIDEIMDMGGKPRSRLVKRFKTEIGID
;
A
#
# COMPACT_ATOMS: atom_id res chain seq x y z
N MET A 1 -62.18 44.04 -58.57
CA MET A 1 -60.75 43.96 -58.23
C MET A 1 -60.61 43.85 -56.71
N ASN A 2 -60.80 42.67 -56.12
CA ASN A 2 -60.71 42.49 -54.65
C ASN A 2 -60.39 41.06 -54.21
N ILE A 3 -60.64 40.03 -55.02
CA ILE A 3 -60.42 38.62 -54.62
C ILE A 3 -58.92 38.26 -54.61
N ALA A 4 -58.13 38.74 -55.58
CA ALA A 4 -56.69 38.50 -55.63
C ALA A 4 -55.92 39.19 -54.49
N LEU A 5 -56.36 40.38 -54.07
CA LEU A 5 -55.79 41.10 -52.92
C LEU A 5 -56.08 40.35 -51.61
N LEU A 6 -57.30 39.82 -51.47
CA LEU A 6 -57.76 39.07 -50.28
C LEU A 6 -57.08 37.70 -50.17
N LEU A 7 -56.78 37.04 -51.29
CA LEU A 7 -56.01 35.79 -51.32
C LEU A 7 -54.52 36.01 -51.02
N LEU A 8 -53.92 37.11 -51.50
CA LEU A 8 -52.53 37.46 -51.20
C LEU A 8 -52.34 37.87 -49.74
N THR A 9 -53.25 38.69 -49.18
CA THR A 9 -53.16 39.05 -47.76
C THR A 9 -53.39 37.85 -46.85
N ASN A 10 -54.34 36.96 -47.17
CA ASN A 10 -54.55 35.72 -46.42
C ASN A 10 -53.39 34.72 -46.55
N GLY A 11 -52.77 34.63 -47.73
CA GLY A 11 -51.59 33.78 -47.94
C GLY A 11 -50.37 34.27 -47.17
N ILE A 12 -50.14 35.59 -47.13
CA ILE A 12 -49.04 36.21 -46.39
C ILE A 12 -49.25 36.09 -44.88
N THR A 13 -50.48 36.28 -44.37
CA THR A 13 -50.77 36.15 -42.93
C THR A 13 -50.65 34.69 -42.46
N VAL A 14 -51.09 33.72 -43.25
CA VAL A 14 -50.91 32.29 -42.94
C VAL A 14 -49.43 31.90 -43.01
N GLY A 15 -48.68 32.37 -44.02
CA GLY A 15 -47.23 32.13 -44.13
C GLY A 15 -46.43 32.69 -42.96
N LEU A 16 -46.73 33.94 -42.55
CA LEU A 16 -46.14 34.55 -41.36
C LEU A 16 -46.51 33.78 -40.09
N ALA A 17 -47.77 33.37 -39.93
CA ALA A 17 -48.19 32.58 -38.77
C ALA A 17 -47.46 31.23 -38.69
N VAL A 18 -47.34 30.50 -39.81
CA VAL A 18 -46.59 29.23 -39.86
C VAL A 18 -45.12 29.45 -39.52
N SER A 19 -44.49 30.50 -40.06
CA SER A 19 -43.08 30.80 -39.75
C SER A 19 -42.84 31.18 -38.28
N LEU A 20 -43.75 31.95 -37.66
CA LEU A 20 -43.70 32.30 -36.24
C LEU A 20 -43.88 31.07 -35.35
N VAL A 21 -44.82 30.19 -35.69
CA VAL A 21 -45.04 28.93 -34.97
C VAL A 21 -43.82 28.01 -35.12
N SER A 22 -43.25 27.85 -36.32
CA SER A 22 -42.04 27.05 -36.52
C SER A 22 -40.84 27.61 -35.74
N TRP A 23 -40.69 28.94 -35.69
CA TRP A 23 -39.63 29.60 -34.93
C TRP A 23 -39.78 29.39 -33.41
N LEU A 24 -41.00 29.55 -32.88
CA LEU A 24 -41.30 29.29 -31.47
C LEU A 24 -41.07 27.82 -31.10
N LEU A 25 -41.44 26.89 -31.98
CA LEU A 25 -41.29 25.46 -31.77
C LEU A 25 -39.79 25.06 -31.78
N LYS A 26 -38.99 25.66 -32.66
CA LYS A 26 -37.53 25.52 -32.66
C LYS A 26 -36.92 25.99 -31.34
N ILE A 27 -37.27 27.20 -30.88
CA ILE A 27 -36.79 27.73 -29.60
C ILE A 27 -37.18 26.82 -28.43
N TRP A 28 -38.39 26.27 -28.45
CA TRP A 28 -38.85 25.37 -27.40
C TRP A 28 -38.07 24.05 -27.39
N ILE A 29 -37.80 23.46 -28.56
CA ILE A 29 -36.99 22.24 -28.68
C ILE A 29 -35.56 22.51 -28.21
N ASP A 30 -34.93 23.59 -28.68
CA ASP A 30 -33.56 23.95 -28.32
C ASP A 30 -33.44 24.18 -26.80
N LYS A 31 -34.42 24.89 -26.21
CA LYS A 31 -34.47 25.13 -24.77
C LYS A 31 -34.68 23.84 -23.98
N LYS A 32 -35.59 22.96 -24.42
CA LYS A 32 -35.86 21.67 -23.77
C LYS A 32 -34.64 20.74 -23.85
N LEU A 33 -33.96 20.70 -24.99
CA LEU A 33 -32.74 19.92 -25.20
C LEU A 33 -31.60 20.46 -24.35
N SER A 34 -31.44 21.78 -24.27
CA SER A 34 -30.44 22.42 -23.41
C SER A 34 -30.68 22.11 -21.92
N TYR A 35 -31.94 22.13 -21.46
CA TYR A 35 -32.26 21.75 -20.09
C TYR A 35 -31.99 20.26 -19.82
N SER A 36 -32.36 19.35 -20.74
CA SER A 36 -32.09 17.92 -20.55
C SER A 36 -30.60 17.61 -20.54
N LEU A 37 -29.82 18.22 -21.44
CA LEU A 37 -28.37 18.07 -21.47
C LEU A 37 -27.73 18.63 -20.20
N SER A 38 -28.17 19.81 -19.74
CA SER A 38 -27.67 20.40 -18.49
C SER A 38 -27.95 19.50 -17.30
N ALA A 39 -29.15 18.94 -17.20
CA ALA A 39 -29.53 18.02 -16.12
C ALA A 39 -28.75 16.69 -16.17
N GLU A 40 -28.50 16.13 -17.35
CA GLU A 40 -27.65 14.94 -17.51
C GLU A 40 -26.19 15.23 -17.17
N LEU A 41 -25.68 16.39 -17.57
CA LEU A 41 -24.31 16.81 -17.28
C LEU A 41 -24.10 17.05 -15.78
N GLU A 42 -25.08 17.62 -15.08
CA GLU A 42 -25.07 17.72 -13.61
C GLU A 42 -25.09 16.35 -12.93
N LYS A 43 -25.93 15.42 -13.41
CA LYS A 43 -25.95 14.03 -12.91
C LYS A 43 -24.60 13.35 -13.13
N PHE A 44 -23.98 13.55 -14.30
CA PHE A 44 -22.66 12.98 -14.60
C PHE A 44 -21.57 13.58 -13.71
N LYS A 45 -21.55 14.91 -13.53
CA LYS A 45 -20.64 15.58 -12.58
C LYS A 45 -20.82 15.07 -11.16
N ALA A 46 -22.05 14.90 -10.70
CA ALA A 46 -22.33 14.36 -9.37
C ALA A 46 -21.86 12.90 -9.22
N LYS A 47 -22.07 12.07 -10.26
CA LYS A 47 -21.60 10.68 -10.27
C LYS A 47 -20.07 10.61 -10.25
N LEU A 48 -19.41 11.40 -11.08
CA LEU A 48 -17.95 11.49 -11.12
C LEU A 48 -17.39 11.97 -9.78
N ALA A 49 -17.98 13.01 -9.18
CA ALA A 49 -17.57 13.50 -7.86
C ALA A 49 -17.73 12.43 -6.77
N LYS A 50 -18.79 11.62 -6.84
CA LYS A 50 -19.01 10.48 -5.94
C LYS A 50 -17.99 9.36 -6.15
N GLU A 51 -17.66 9.03 -7.40
CA GLU A 51 -16.66 8.01 -7.71
C GLU A 51 -15.25 8.44 -7.28
N VAL A 52 -14.89 9.69 -7.56
CA VAL A 52 -13.62 10.28 -7.11
C VAL A 52 -13.54 10.28 -5.58
N SER A 53 -14.59 10.71 -4.88
CA SER A 53 -14.57 10.72 -3.40
C SER A 53 -14.45 9.32 -2.82
N LEU A 54 -15.15 8.32 -3.38
CA LEU A 54 -15.04 6.93 -2.95
C LEU A 54 -13.63 6.38 -3.19
N HIS A 55 -13.04 6.63 -4.36
CA HIS A 55 -11.68 6.23 -4.67
C HIS A 55 -10.66 6.90 -3.76
N THR A 56 -10.82 8.20 -3.46
CA THR A 56 -9.97 8.92 -2.50
C THR A 56 -10.08 8.34 -1.09
N ILE A 57 -11.29 8.04 -0.61
CA ILE A 57 -11.50 7.43 0.71
C ILE A 57 -10.84 6.05 0.76
N GLN A 58 -11.04 5.23 -0.28
CA GLN A 58 -10.46 3.89 -0.35
C GLN A 58 -8.93 3.94 -0.39
N ASN A 59 -8.34 4.81 -1.20
CA ASN A 59 -6.89 5.01 -1.25
C ASN A 59 -6.33 5.51 0.09
N THR A 60 -7.02 6.46 0.73
CA THR A 60 -6.61 6.96 2.05
C THR A 60 -6.66 5.85 3.09
N TRP A 61 -7.73 5.04 3.09
CA TRP A 61 -7.86 3.91 4.00
C TRP A 61 -6.78 2.84 3.77
N ASN A 62 -6.53 2.47 2.50
CA ASN A 62 -5.46 1.54 2.13
C ASN A 62 -4.08 2.06 2.56
N HIS A 63 -3.80 3.35 2.32
CA HIS A 63 -2.55 3.97 2.73
C HIS A 63 -2.39 3.97 4.25
N THR A 64 -3.41 4.36 5.01
CA THR A 64 -3.39 4.31 6.48
C THR A 64 -3.13 2.89 6.98
N LYS A 65 -3.77 1.88 6.38
CA LYS A 65 -3.52 0.48 6.72
C LYS A 65 -2.11 0.02 6.40
N LYS A 66 -1.55 0.43 5.26
CA LYS A 66 -0.15 0.16 4.91
C LYS A 66 0.81 0.78 5.93
N VAL A 67 0.58 2.02 6.35
CA VAL A 67 1.41 2.70 7.37
C VAL A 67 1.32 2.01 8.73
N GLU A 68 0.12 1.66 9.20
CA GLU A 68 -0.08 0.91 10.44
C GLU A 68 0.69 -0.41 10.43
N LEU A 69 0.57 -1.15 9.32
CA LEU A 69 1.22 -2.43 9.14
C LEU A 69 2.75 -2.32 9.10
N LEU A 70 3.30 -1.33 8.39
CA LEU A 70 4.74 -1.09 8.36
C LEU A 70 5.27 -0.69 9.75
N SER A 71 4.50 0.06 10.53
CA SER A 71 4.83 0.37 11.93
C SER A 71 4.88 -0.90 12.78
N GLN A 72 3.88 -1.77 12.65
CA GLN A 72 3.84 -3.04 13.38
C GLN A 72 5.00 -3.97 12.98
N LEU A 73 5.29 -4.09 11.68
CA LEU A 73 6.43 -4.86 11.18
C LEU A 73 7.75 -4.32 11.73
N TYR A 74 7.90 -2.99 11.80
CA TYR A 74 9.09 -2.37 12.35
C TYR A 74 9.30 -2.71 13.83
N GLU A 75 8.22 -2.78 14.63
CA GLU A 75 8.29 -3.22 16.04
C GLU A 75 8.73 -4.67 16.17
N TYR A 76 8.16 -5.58 15.36
CA TYR A 76 8.57 -6.99 15.35
C TYR A 76 10.04 -7.15 14.94
N MET A 77 10.47 -6.40 13.92
CA MET A 77 11.87 -6.37 13.49
C MET A 77 12.81 -5.86 14.59
N LEU A 78 12.40 -4.85 15.36
CA LEU A 78 13.19 -4.34 16.48
C LEU A 78 13.37 -5.41 17.57
N ASN A 79 12.29 -6.15 17.88
CA ASN A 79 12.34 -7.25 18.84
C ASN A 79 13.22 -8.41 18.33
N ALA A 80 13.12 -8.76 17.04
CA ALA A 80 13.96 -9.77 16.41
C ALA A 80 15.44 -9.35 16.43
N ASP A 81 15.78 -8.12 16.01
CA ASP A 81 17.12 -7.55 16.06
C ASP A 81 17.72 -7.60 17.47
N PHE A 82 16.92 -7.27 18.50
CA PHE A 82 17.38 -7.33 19.88
C PHE A 82 17.77 -8.74 20.30
N GLN A 83 16.91 -9.74 20.06
CA GLN A 83 17.24 -11.13 20.40
C GLN A 83 18.41 -11.64 19.57
N LEU A 84 18.50 -11.26 18.30
CA LEU A 84 19.62 -11.59 17.42
C LEU A 84 20.95 -11.07 17.97
N LYS A 85 21.02 -9.79 18.34
CA LYS A 85 22.23 -9.20 18.94
C LYS A 85 22.66 -9.95 20.20
N VAL A 86 21.71 -10.21 21.10
CA VAL A 86 22.01 -10.93 22.36
C VAL A 86 22.45 -12.38 22.08
N PHE A 87 21.84 -13.05 21.10
CA PHE A 87 22.24 -14.38 20.65
C PHE A 87 23.69 -14.40 20.13
N LEU A 88 24.04 -13.51 19.20
CA LEU A 88 25.39 -13.44 18.62
C LEU A 88 26.45 -13.07 19.68
N VAL A 89 26.13 -12.17 20.60
CA VAL A 89 27.01 -11.83 21.74
C VAL A 89 27.20 -13.03 22.67
N ASN A 90 26.15 -13.79 22.96
CA ASN A 90 26.27 -14.97 23.81
C ASN A 90 27.09 -16.09 23.17
N ILE A 91 27.05 -16.23 21.83
CA ILE A 91 27.97 -17.11 21.08
C ILE A 91 29.41 -16.65 21.30
N LYS A 92 29.70 -15.36 21.11
CA LYS A 92 31.06 -14.82 21.28
C LYS A 92 31.59 -14.96 22.71
N LEU A 93 30.72 -14.81 23.70
CA LEU A 93 31.06 -14.96 25.12
C LEU A 93 31.01 -16.42 25.60
N LYS A 94 30.71 -17.38 24.71
CA LYS A 94 30.59 -18.82 25.00
C LYS A 94 29.63 -19.14 26.15
N LYS A 95 28.57 -18.34 26.31
CA LYS A 95 27.55 -18.53 27.36
C LYS A 95 26.49 -19.54 26.93
N LYS A 96 26.88 -20.81 26.85
CA LYS A 96 26.09 -21.92 26.27
C LYS A 96 24.64 -21.97 26.77
N ASP A 97 24.44 -21.85 28.09
CA ASP A 97 23.12 -21.88 28.72
C ASP A 97 22.17 -20.80 28.20
N LEU A 98 22.73 -19.67 27.74
CA LEU A 98 21.97 -18.53 27.23
C LEU A 98 21.87 -18.51 25.71
N ILE A 99 22.73 -19.23 24.97
CA ILE A 99 22.68 -19.29 23.50
C ILE A 99 21.35 -19.89 23.06
N TYR A 100 21.00 -21.05 23.61
CA TYR A 100 19.77 -21.76 23.28
C TYR A 100 18.50 -20.94 23.57
N SER A 101 18.42 -20.35 24.76
CA SER A 101 17.27 -19.53 25.14
C SER A 101 17.09 -18.32 24.22
N ARG A 102 18.20 -17.75 23.73
CA ARG A 102 18.16 -16.57 22.86
C ARG A 102 17.91 -16.92 21.40
N ALA A 103 18.44 -18.06 20.92
CA ALA A 103 18.13 -18.61 19.61
C ALA A 103 16.63 -18.86 19.48
N ASN A 104 16.00 -19.51 20.47
CA ASN A 104 14.56 -19.77 20.46
C ASN A 104 13.74 -18.49 20.44
N LYS A 105 14.07 -17.51 21.31
CA LYS A 105 13.38 -16.21 21.32
C LYS A 105 13.52 -15.44 20.01
N PHE A 106 14.68 -15.54 19.35
CA PHE A 106 14.86 -14.95 18.04
C PHE A 106 13.98 -15.66 16.99
N MET A 107 13.93 -16.99 17.00
CA MET A 107 13.07 -17.77 16.11
C MET A 107 11.59 -17.47 16.31
N GLU A 108 11.12 -17.38 17.56
CA GLU A 108 9.75 -16.96 17.91
C GLU A 108 9.43 -15.60 17.29
N ASN A 109 10.29 -14.59 17.51
CA ASN A 109 10.10 -13.25 16.94
C ASN A 109 10.13 -13.26 15.40
N TYR A 110 10.98 -14.08 14.78
CA TYR A 110 11.02 -14.24 13.33
C TYR A 110 9.75 -14.91 12.78
N LEU A 111 9.21 -15.90 13.48
CA LEU A 111 7.94 -16.53 13.11
C LEU A 111 6.75 -15.58 13.29
N GLU A 112 6.75 -14.75 14.34
CA GLU A 112 5.76 -13.68 14.51
C GLU A 112 5.82 -12.66 13.37
N LEU A 113 7.02 -12.23 13.00
CA LEU A 113 7.24 -11.36 11.85
C LEU A 113 6.66 -11.98 10.57
N ASN A 114 6.99 -13.24 10.28
CA ASN A 114 6.47 -13.95 9.10
C ASN A 114 4.95 -14.16 9.17
N SER A 115 4.40 -14.46 10.34
CA SER A 115 2.95 -14.57 10.54
C SER A 115 2.25 -13.24 10.23
N CYS A 116 2.85 -12.12 10.64
CA CYS A 116 2.35 -10.77 10.32
C CYS A 116 2.40 -10.50 8.82
N LEU A 117 3.50 -10.84 8.14
CA LEU A 117 3.62 -10.69 6.68
C LEU A 117 2.56 -11.50 5.94
N HIS A 118 2.43 -12.80 6.24
CA HIS A 118 1.47 -13.67 5.57
C HIS A 118 0.01 -13.25 5.80
N LYS A 119 -0.34 -12.80 7.02
CA LYS A 119 -1.71 -12.33 7.31
C LYS A 119 -2.09 -11.08 6.52
N ASN A 120 -1.09 -10.30 6.08
CA ASN A 120 -1.30 -8.99 5.46
C ASN A 120 -0.71 -8.90 4.05
N GLU A 121 -0.51 -10.04 3.38
CA GLU A 121 0.05 -10.13 2.03
C GLU A 121 -0.75 -9.31 1.00
N LEU A 122 -2.07 -9.17 1.20
CA LEU A 122 -2.94 -8.33 0.35
C LEU A 122 -2.63 -6.83 0.39
N PHE A 123 -1.96 -6.37 1.45
CA PHE A 123 -1.66 -4.95 1.68
C PHE A 123 -0.17 -4.61 1.46
N LEU A 124 0.65 -5.62 1.22
CA LEU A 124 2.09 -5.49 1.04
C LEU A 124 2.47 -5.89 -0.39
N GLU A 125 3.47 -5.21 -0.94
CA GLU A 125 4.04 -5.62 -2.21
C GLU A 125 4.93 -6.85 -1.99
N GLN A 126 4.80 -7.87 -2.84
CA GLN A 126 5.60 -9.10 -2.73
C GLN A 126 7.12 -8.84 -2.63
N PRO A 127 7.73 -7.89 -3.38
CA PRO A 127 9.15 -7.59 -3.24
C PRO A 127 9.55 -7.15 -1.82
N LEU A 128 8.68 -6.44 -1.11
CA LEU A 128 8.93 -6.02 0.27
C LEU A 128 8.91 -7.22 1.21
N VAL A 129 7.97 -8.15 1.01
CA VAL A 129 7.89 -9.39 1.79
C VAL A 129 9.14 -10.23 1.59
N ASP A 130 9.56 -10.41 0.33
CA ASP A 130 10.76 -11.17 -0.04
C ASP A 130 12.03 -10.55 0.56
N ASP A 131 12.14 -9.21 0.54
CA ASP A 131 13.26 -8.48 1.14
C ASP A 131 13.34 -8.70 2.66
N ILE A 132 12.20 -8.62 3.37
CA ILE A 132 12.16 -8.85 4.82
C ILE A 132 12.57 -10.29 5.14
N GLN A 133 11.97 -11.27 4.46
CA GLN A 133 12.29 -12.68 4.66
C GLN A 133 13.76 -12.98 4.34
N GLY A 134 14.23 -12.53 3.18
CA GLY A 134 15.61 -12.75 2.72
C GLY A 134 16.66 -12.14 3.64
N THR A 135 16.32 -11.04 4.32
CA THR A 135 17.25 -10.37 5.24
C THR A 135 17.43 -11.13 6.56
N TYR A 136 16.36 -11.73 7.11
CA TYR A 136 16.41 -12.45 8.39
C TYR A 136 16.70 -13.95 8.23
N LYS A 137 16.41 -14.54 7.08
CA LYS A 137 16.58 -15.98 6.81
C LYS A 137 17.98 -16.53 7.15
N PRO A 138 19.11 -15.89 6.79
CA PRO A 138 20.43 -16.40 7.13
C PRO A 138 20.67 -16.49 8.65
N PHE A 139 20.10 -15.56 9.41
CA PHE A 139 20.20 -15.56 10.88
C PHE A 139 19.27 -16.59 11.51
N PHE A 140 18.12 -16.83 10.91
CA PHE A 140 17.22 -17.90 11.31
C PHE A 140 17.87 -19.28 11.14
N GLU A 141 18.53 -19.51 10.01
CA GLU A 141 19.28 -20.74 9.75
C GLU A 141 20.41 -20.93 10.78
N LEU A 142 21.14 -19.87 11.13
CA LEU A 142 22.15 -19.91 12.20
C LEU A 142 21.56 -20.25 13.57
N ALA A 143 20.41 -19.66 13.92
CA ALA A 143 19.72 -19.95 15.18
C ALA A 143 19.23 -21.39 15.24
N LEU A 144 18.70 -21.90 14.12
CA LEU A 144 18.24 -23.29 13.98
C LEU A 144 19.41 -24.27 14.16
N MET A 145 20.55 -24.03 13.50
CA MET A 145 21.76 -24.85 13.68
C MET A 145 22.23 -24.89 15.14
N ALA A 146 22.14 -23.75 15.85
CA ALA A 146 22.50 -23.66 17.26
C ALA A 146 21.54 -24.42 18.20
N ILE A 147 20.32 -24.73 17.75
CA ILE A 147 19.29 -25.46 18.51
C ILE A 147 19.33 -26.95 18.20
N ASP A 148 19.42 -27.33 16.92
CA ASP A 148 19.29 -28.72 16.47
C ASP A 148 20.57 -29.53 16.70
N GLU A 149 21.75 -28.92 16.51
CA GLU A 149 23.05 -29.59 16.60
C GLU A 149 23.86 -29.04 17.78
N VAL A 150 23.41 -29.34 19.00
CA VAL A 150 24.06 -28.95 20.26
C VAL A 150 25.39 -29.68 20.44
N SER A 151 26.36 -29.37 19.60
CA SER A 151 27.75 -29.79 19.74
C SER A 151 28.62 -28.55 19.86
N ASP A 152 29.62 -28.63 20.74
CA ASP A 152 30.61 -27.56 20.91
C ASP A 152 31.30 -27.20 19.59
N SER A 153 31.43 -28.16 18.69
CA SER A 153 31.95 -27.97 17.33
C SER A 153 31.12 -27.02 16.48
N VAL A 154 29.79 -27.05 16.56
CA VAL A 154 28.90 -26.19 15.76
C VAL A 154 28.92 -24.76 16.28
N ILE A 155 28.91 -24.58 17.60
CA ILE A 155 29.02 -23.25 18.21
C ILE A 155 30.38 -22.63 17.87
N GLU A 156 31.46 -23.40 17.90
CA GLU A 156 32.79 -22.94 17.47
C GLU A 156 32.85 -22.60 15.97
N GLU A 157 32.14 -23.34 15.12
CA GLU A 157 32.07 -23.03 13.69
C GLU A 157 31.32 -21.71 13.44
N ILE A 158 30.21 -21.49 14.14
CA ILE A 158 29.45 -20.24 14.07
C ILE A 158 30.30 -19.08 14.62
N GLU A 159 31.00 -19.28 15.74
CA GLU A 159 31.90 -18.27 16.33
C GLU A 159 32.96 -17.81 15.34
N LYS A 160 33.55 -18.72 14.54
CA LYS A 160 34.55 -18.39 13.51
C LYS A 160 34.00 -17.50 12.39
N LYS A 161 32.69 -17.56 12.13
CA LYS A 161 32.00 -16.73 11.14
C LYS A 161 31.63 -15.35 11.70
N LEU A 162 31.72 -15.17 13.03
CA LEU A 162 31.41 -13.90 13.68
C LEU A 162 32.62 -12.95 13.70
N PRO A 163 32.38 -11.64 13.65
CA PRO A 163 33.42 -10.64 13.86
C PRO A 163 34.11 -10.78 15.23
N ASN A 164 35.30 -10.21 15.34
CA ASN A 164 36.08 -10.28 16.58
C ASN A 164 35.65 -9.23 17.60
N SER A 165 35.15 -8.08 17.14
CA SER A 165 34.66 -7.02 18.03
C SER A 165 33.19 -7.22 18.40
N ILE A 166 32.85 -6.95 19.67
CA ILE A 166 31.46 -6.93 20.14
C ILE A 166 30.67 -5.83 19.41
N ASP A 167 31.31 -4.69 19.11
CA ASP A 167 30.64 -3.59 18.41
C ASP A 167 30.23 -4.01 16.98
N GLU A 168 31.11 -4.74 16.28
CA GLU A 168 30.81 -5.28 14.94
C GLU A 168 29.69 -6.32 14.98
N ILE A 169 29.59 -7.09 16.06
CA ILE A 169 28.48 -8.04 16.29
C ILE A 169 27.16 -7.30 16.53
N MET A 170 27.19 -6.24 17.35
CA MET A 170 26.02 -5.41 17.61
C MET A 170 25.52 -4.71 16.34
N ASP A 171 26.43 -4.27 15.48
CA ASP A 171 26.12 -3.75 14.16
C ASP A 171 25.56 -4.82 13.24
N MET A 172 26.16 -6.01 13.20
CA MET A 172 25.67 -7.15 12.40
C MET A 172 24.21 -7.48 12.75
N GLY A 173 23.86 -7.53 14.03
CA GLY A 173 22.48 -7.78 14.47
C GLY A 173 21.50 -6.62 14.23
N GLY A 174 21.98 -5.42 13.90
CA GLY A 174 21.15 -4.25 13.53
C GLY A 174 21.09 -3.97 12.01
N LYS A 175 21.93 -4.64 11.22
CA LYS A 175 21.94 -4.53 9.75
C LYS A 175 20.60 -4.92 9.11
N PRO A 176 19.89 -5.96 9.58
CA PRO A 176 18.62 -6.35 8.96
C PRO A 176 17.62 -5.19 8.82
N ARG A 177 17.24 -4.60 9.95
CA ARG A 177 16.30 -3.48 9.98
C ARG A 177 16.82 -2.25 9.26
N SER A 178 18.10 -1.89 9.42
CA SER A 178 18.65 -0.67 8.77
C SER A 178 18.61 -0.74 7.24
N ARG A 179 18.73 -1.92 6.64
CA ARG A 179 18.56 -2.12 5.19
C ARG A 179 17.11 -1.89 4.75
N LEU A 180 16.16 -2.36 5.56
CA LEU A 180 14.73 -2.34 5.25
C LEU A 180 14.07 -0.99 5.56
N VAL A 181 14.60 -0.19 6.49
CA VAL A 181 14.06 1.14 6.83
C VAL A 181 14.00 2.06 5.63
N LYS A 182 15.01 2.04 4.75
CA LYS A 182 14.97 2.84 3.51
C LYS A 182 13.81 2.41 2.63
N ARG A 183 13.61 1.09 2.48
CA ARG A 183 12.47 0.55 1.73
C ARG A 183 11.14 0.96 2.35
N PHE A 184 11.01 0.86 3.67
CA PHE A 184 9.78 1.26 4.37
C PHE A 184 9.42 2.72 4.12
N LYS A 185 10.41 3.62 4.09
CA LYS A 185 10.22 5.03 3.75
C LYS A 185 9.75 5.24 2.32
N THR A 186 10.36 4.54 1.36
CA THR A 186 9.92 4.57 -0.05
C THR A 186 8.48 4.07 -0.20
N GLU A 187 8.11 3.00 0.52
CA GLU A 187 6.77 2.40 0.46
C GLU A 187 5.65 3.29 1.00
N ILE A 188 5.98 4.27 1.87
CA ILE A 188 5.08 5.31 2.39
C ILE A 188 5.23 6.66 1.66
N GLY A 189 6.07 6.73 0.62
CA GLY A 189 6.28 7.95 -0.16
C GLY A 189 7.11 9.04 0.53
N ILE A 190 7.98 8.66 1.47
CA ILE A 190 8.96 9.56 2.10
C ILE A 190 10.33 9.27 1.47
N ASP A 191 10.85 10.21 0.67
CA ASP A 191 12.22 10.17 0.14
C ASP A 191 13.25 10.69 1.17
#